data_AF-A0A918T2Y8-F1
#
_entry.id   AF-A0A918T2Y8-F1
#
_cell.length_a   1.000
_cell.length_b   1.000
_cell.length_c   1.000
_cell.angle_alpha   90.00
_cell.angle_beta   90.00
_cell.angle_gamma   90.00
#
_symmetry.space_group_name_H-M   'P 1'
#
loop_
_entity.id
_entity.type
_entity.pdbx_description
1 polymer ?
#
loop_
_entity_poly.entity_id
_entity_poly.type
_entity_poly.pdbx_seq_one_letter_code
_entity_poly.pdbx_strand_id
1 'polypeptide(L)'
;MAVWRERPYLGGMNAPPRSLTNSLSSRTLLALTEAMEHTFDASAWARLGVELEMPQLADPDLRLQQSLRFGDDDYGYCVAQFVRHLDAERPADLRDLADRPEIKVWLDSNAPGAAQELGLGQALVTPLVESGPASKATEQALVDALQWLDAGEPVGCIHRIHDALRGYLLDVCARANLTVAGDATVTELYWLLTSDHPIFAAQTRQSPQVGHALASLAGAVTALNTVRHDAPIVDANQAAPGEAEAVLMAELVRTLFNYVRRRL
;
A
#
# COMPACT_ATOMS: atom_id res chain seq x y z
N MET A 1 -6.66 -42.45 6.85
CA MET A 1 -7.22 -42.00 5.56
C MET A 1 -8.74 -41.93 5.68
N ALA A 2 -9.28 -40.78 6.07
CA ALA A 2 -10.72 -40.50 6.03
C ALA A 2 -10.95 -39.47 4.93
N VAL A 3 -11.35 -40.00 3.77
CA VAL A 3 -11.72 -39.27 2.56
C VAL A 3 -13.15 -38.77 2.76
N TRP A 4 -13.36 -37.46 2.69
CA TRP A 4 -14.70 -36.90 2.54
C TRP A 4 -15.22 -37.26 1.15
N ARG A 5 -16.00 -38.35 1.04
CA ARG A 5 -16.81 -38.66 -0.15
C ARG A 5 -18.24 -39.04 0.22
N GLU A 6 -19.14 -38.15 -0.19
CA GLU A 6 -20.45 -38.32 -0.85
C GLU A 6 -21.51 -39.31 -0.32
N ARG A 7 -22.76 -38.82 -0.22
CA ARG A 7 -23.92 -39.55 -0.75
C ARG A 7 -24.90 -38.63 -1.52
N PRO A 8 -25.55 -39.14 -2.59
CA PRO A 8 -26.45 -38.40 -3.48
C PRO A 8 -27.93 -38.63 -3.13
N TYR A 9 -28.78 -37.61 -3.33
CA TYR A 9 -30.22 -37.78 -3.55
C TYR A 9 -30.75 -36.64 -4.45
N LEU A 10 -31.10 -36.98 -5.69
CA LEU A 10 -32.02 -36.20 -6.51
C LEU A 10 -33.44 -36.62 -6.13
N GLY A 11 -34.22 -35.68 -5.61
CA GLY A 11 -35.67 -35.79 -5.41
C GLY A 11 -36.25 -34.39 -5.44
N GLY A 12 -36.85 -34.01 -6.57
CA GLY A 12 -37.31 -32.65 -6.83
C GLY A 12 -38.43 -32.21 -5.89
N MET A 13 -38.21 -31.07 -5.21
CA MET A 13 -39.24 -30.21 -4.63
C MET A 13 -38.68 -28.79 -4.64
N ASN A 14 -39.31 -27.92 -5.45
CA ASN A 14 -39.19 -26.46 -5.48
C ASN A 14 -37.94 -25.86 -4.82
N ALA A 15 -36.88 -25.68 -5.62
CA ALA A 15 -35.82 -24.77 -5.22
C ALA A 15 -36.44 -23.37 -5.01
N PRO A 16 -36.37 -22.78 -3.80
CA PRO A 16 -36.68 -21.37 -3.64
C PRO A 16 -35.75 -20.58 -4.57
N PRO A 17 -36.17 -19.41 -5.07
CA PRO A 17 -35.31 -18.59 -5.92
C PRO A 17 -33.98 -18.37 -5.21
N ARG A 18 -32.88 -18.72 -5.90
CA ARG A 18 -31.51 -18.48 -5.44
C ARG A 18 -31.41 -17.05 -4.91
N SER A 19 -31.24 -16.93 -3.60
CA SER A 19 -30.98 -15.66 -2.94
C SER A 19 -29.75 -15.04 -3.59
N LEU A 20 -29.89 -13.79 -4.05
CA LEU A 20 -28.80 -13.00 -4.60
C LEU A 20 -27.61 -13.01 -3.62
N THR A 21 -26.45 -13.36 -4.17
CA THR A 21 -25.21 -13.75 -3.52
C THR A 21 -24.58 -12.62 -2.69
N ASN A 22 -24.42 -12.88 -1.39
CA ASN A 22 -23.54 -12.14 -0.46
C ASN A 22 -22.15 -12.81 -0.31
N SER A 23 -21.74 -13.64 -1.29
CA SER A 23 -20.44 -14.30 -1.32
C SER A 23 -19.34 -13.30 -1.64
N LEU A 24 -18.21 -13.39 -0.94
CA LEU A 24 -17.08 -12.51 -1.17
C LEU A 24 -16.44 -12.76 -2.54
N SER A 25 -15.78 -11.74 -3.09
CA SER A 25 -15.04 -11.88 -4.34
C SER A 25 -13.88 -12.88 -4.19
N SER A 26 -13.51 -13.54 -5.30
CA SER A 26 -12.38 -14.48 -5.28
C SER A 26 -11.07 -13.84 -4.84
N ARG A 27 -10.91 -12.52 -5.07
CA ARG A 27 -9.76 -11.75 -4.62
C ARG A 27 -9.76 -11.58 -3.10
N THR A 28 -10.92 -11.34 -2.50
CA THR A 28 -11.08 -11.19 -1.05
C THR A 28 -10.91 -12.51 -0.32
N LEU A 29 -11.41 -13.62 -0.87
CA LEU A 29 -11.15 -14.96 -0.34
C LEU A 29 -9.65 -15.32 -0.39
N LEU A 30 -8.95 -14.94 -1.46
CA LEU A 30 -7.50 -15.11 -1.55
C LEU A 30 -6.77 -14.27 -0.50
N ALA A 31 -7.12 -12.99 -0.37
CA ALA A 31 -6.51 -12.10 0.62
C ALA A 31 -6.72 -12.60 2.06
N LEU A 32 -7.90 -13.13 2.38
CA LEU A 32 -8.16 -13.76 3.68
C LEU A 32 -7.31 -15.01 3.89
N THR A 33 -7.14 -15.82 2.84
CA THR A 33 -6.27 -17.01 2.88
C THR A 33 -4.82 -16.62 3.21
N GLU A 34 -4.26 -15.66 2.48
CA GLU A 34 -2.90 -15.16 2.68
C GLU A 34 -2.74 -14.52 4.08
N ALA A 35 -3.74 -13.74 4.53
CA ALA A 35 -3.73 -13.15 5.87
C ALA A 35 -3.64 -14.21 6.96
N MET A 36 -4.48 -15.24 6.88
CA MET A 36 -4.47 -16.35 7.83
C MET A 36 -3.17 -17.14 7.77
N GLU A 37 -2.67 -17.45 6.57
CA GLU A 37 -1.40 -18.16 6.39
C GLU A 37 -0.24 -17.44 7.09
N HIS A 38 -0.20 -16.11 7.01
CA HIS A 38 0.86 -15.30 7.61
C HIS A 38 0.70 -15.00 9.10
N THR A 39 -0.52 -15.07 9.65
CA THR A 39 -0.80 -14.60 11.01
C THR A 39 -1.19 -15.72 11.98
N PHE A 40 -1.64 -16.88 11.49
CA PHE A 40 -2.12 -17.96 12.35
C PHE A 40 -1.01 -18.96 12.69
N ASP A 41 -0.78 -19.11 14.00
CA ASP A 41 -0.06 -20.23 14.59
C ASP A 41 -1.06 -21.28 15.14
N ALA A 42 -0.54 -22.37 15.71
CA ALA A 42 -1.38 -23.44 16.29
C ALA A 42 -2.29 -22.93 17.42
N SER A 43 -1.85 -21.93 18.18
CA SER A 43 -2.63 -21.30 19.25
C SER A 43 -3.78 -20.44 18.71
N ALA A 44 -3.54 -19.71 17.62
CA ALA A 44 -4.57 -18.93 16.92
C ALA A 44 -5.67 -19.83 16.35
N TRP A 45 -5.30 -20.96 15.74
CA TRP A 45 -6.26 -21.96 15.28
C TRP A 45 -7.06 -22.60 16.41
N ALA A 46 -6.42 -22.93 17.54
CA ALA A 46 -7.11 -23.49 18.69
C ALA A 46 -8.13 -22.51 19.29
N ARG A 47 -7.75 -21.22 19.41
CA ARG A 47 -8.67 -20.15 19.85
C ARG A 47 -9.84 -19.99 18.89
N LEU A 48 -9.58 -19.94 17.58
CA LEU A 48 -10.63 -19.88 16.56
C LEU A 48 -11.58 -21.09 16.64
N GLY A 49 -11.05 -22.28 16.93
CA GLY A 49 -11.86 -23.48 17.13
C GLY A 49 -12.84 -23.37 18.29
N VAL A 50 -12.47 -22.72 19.39
CA VAL A 50 -13.40 -22.46 20.51
C VAL A 50 -14.47 -21.45 20.09
N GLU A 51 -14.07 -20.35 19.45
CA GLU A 51 -14.98 -19.27 19.07
C GLU A 51 -16.01 -19.70 18.02
N LEU A 52 -15.61 -20.53 17.05
CA LEU A 52 -16.51 -21.03 16.01
C LEU A 52 -17.29 -22.29 16.43
N GLU A 53 -17.12 -22.77 17.67
CA GLU A 53 -17.63 -24.09 18.10
C GLU A 53 -17.14 -25.24 17.19
N MET A 54 -15.90 -25.12 16.69
CA MET A 54 -15.18 -26.08 15.86
C MET A 54 -13.92 -26.58 16.57
N PRO A 55 -14.03 -27.31 17.70
CA PRO A 55 -12.88 -27.73 18.51
C PRO A 55 -11.89 -28.60 17.73
N GLN A 56 -12.32 -29.26 16.65
CA GLN A 56 -11.45 -30.01 15.75
C GLN A 56 -10.35 -29.16 15.08
N LEU A 57 -10.49 -27.83 15.03
CA LEU A 57 -9.42 -26.96 14.52
C LEU A 57 -8.15 -27.02 15.38
N ALA A 58 -8.26 -27.45 16.65
CA ALA A 58 -7.13 -27.67 17.54
C ALA A 58 -6.56 -29.10 17.46
N ASP A 59 -7.17 -30.01 16.70
CA ASP A 59 -6.77 -31.41 16.64
C ASP A 59 -5.40 -31.55 15.95
N PRO A 60 -4.35 -32.03 16.65
CA PRO A 60 -3.03 -32.23 16.07
C PRO A 60 -3.01 -33.19 14.86
N ASP A 61 -4.02 -34.06 14.74
CA ASP A 61 -4.15 -35.01 13.64
C ASP A 61 -4.87 -34.43 12.42
N LEU A 62 -5.43 -33.22 12.52
CA LEU A 62 -6.03 -32.52 11.39
C LEU A 62 -4.95 -32.11 10.38
N ARG A 63 -5.18 -32.34 9.09
CA ARG A 63 -4.19 -32.02 8.03
C ARG A 63 -3.72 -30.57 8.09
N LEU A 64 -4.61 -29.63 8.42
CA LEU A 64 -4.29 -28.23 8.65
C LEU A 64 -3.22 -28.04 9.74
N GLN A 65 -3.37 -28.69 10.89
CA GLN A 65 -2.42 -28.61 12.01
C GLN A 65 -1.10 -29.32 11.70
N GLN A 66 -1.17 -30.47 11.01
CA GLN A 66 0.03 -31.17 10.57
C GLN A 66 0.84 -30.32 9.60
N SER A 67 0.18 -29.77 8.59
CA SER A 67 0.81 -28.95 7.56
C SER A 67 1.47 -27.71 8.15
N LEU A 68 0.79 -27.02 9.08
CA LEU A 68 1.38 -25.92 9.85
C LEU A 68 2.59 -26.35 10.69
N ARG A 69 2.50 -27.49 11.39
CA ARG A 69 3.57 -27.96 12.29
C ARG A 69 4.82 -28.40 11.55
N PHE A 70 4.66 -29.04 10.39
CA PHE A 70 5.75 -29.54 9.59
C PHE A 70 6.25 -28.53 8.54
N GLY A 71 5.52 -27.42 8.36
CA GLY A 71 5.84 -26.41 7.35
C GLY A 71 5.66 -26.97 5.94
N ASP A 72 4.64 -27.81 5.73
CA ASP A 72 4.36 -28.41 4.43
C ASP A 72 3.87 -27.34 3.44
N ASP A 73 4.23 -27.48 2.16
CA ASP A 73 3.84 -26.56 1.08
C ASP A 73 2.32 -26.48 0.86
N ASP A 74 1.53 -27.40 1.44
CA ASP A 74 0.07 -27.45 1.30
C ASP A 74 -0.69 -26.72 2.42
N TYR A 75 0.00 -25.98 3.30
CA TYR A 75 -0.65 -25.26 4.39
C TYR A 75 -1.61 -24.20 3.84
N GLY A 76 -1.16 -23.35 2.92
CA GLY A 76 -2.01 -22.36 2.25
C GLY A 76 -3.22 -22.99 1.54
N TYR A 77 -3.07 -24.19 0.98
CA TYR A 77 -4.20 -24.94 0.41
C TYR A 77 -5.23 -25.35 1.49
N CYS A 78 -4.76 -25.83 2.65
CA CYS A 78 -5.65 -26.17 3.77
C CYS A 78 -6.40 -24.93 4.30
N VAL A 79 -5.72 -23.78 4.40
CA VAL A 79 -6.33 -22.51 4.78
C VAL A 79 -7.38 -22.06 3.76
N ALA A 80 -7.07 -22.14 2.45
CA ALA A 80 -8.03 -21.80 1.40
C ALA A 80 -9.29 -22.66 1.45
N GLN A 81 -9.16 -23.96 1.73
CA GLN A 81 -10.32 -24.84 1.89
C GLN A 81 -11.18 -24.44 3.09
N PHE A 82 -10.55 -24.05 4.20
CA PHE A 82 -11.24 -23.54 5.38
C PHE A 82 -12.00 -22.23 5.09
N VAL A 83 -11.33 -21.25 4.47
CA VAL A 83 -11.95 -19.96 4.09
C VAL A 83 -13.14 -20.17 3.16
N ARG A 84 -13.00 -21.04 2.15
CA ARG A 84 -14.12 -21.37 1.23
C ARG A 84 -15.28 -22.08 1.92
N HIS A 85 -14.99 -22.93 2.91
CA HIS A 85 -16.03 -23.57 3.71
C HIS A 85 -16.80 -22.54 4.55
N LEU A 86 -16.11 -21.58 5.18
CA LEU A 86 -16.77 -20.51 5.91
C LEU A 86 -17.58 -19.59 4.99
N ASP A 87 -17.08 -19.21 3.81
CA ASP A 87 -17.84 -18.37 2.86
C ASP A 87 -19.16 -19.04 2.42
N ALA A 88 -19.12 -20.37 2.24
CA ALA A 88 -20.28 -21.15 1.82
C ALA A 88 -21.30 -21.38 2.95
N GLU A 89 -20.84 -21.78 4.13
CA GLU A 89 -21.70 -22.31 5.19
C GLU A 89 -21.90 -21.32 6.35
N ARG A 90 -20.92 -20.46 6.63
CA ARG A 90 -20.88 -19.56 7.80
C ARG A 90 -20.32 -18.17 7.44
N PRO A 91 -20.96 -17.44 6.51
CA PRO A 91 -20.43 -16.18 5.96
C PRO A 91 -20.44 -15.01 6.96
N ALA A 92 -21.19 -15.10 8.06
CA ALA A 92 -21.12 -14.15 9.16
C ALA A 92 -19.80 -14.32 9.92
N ASP A 93 -19.48 -15.55 10.30
CA ASP A 93 -18.24 -15.88 11.01
C ASP A 93 -16.98 -15.59 10.19
N LEU A 94 -17.05 -15.71 8.86
CA LEU A 94 -15.96 -15.28 7.99
C LEU A 94 -15.71 -13.77 8.05
N ARG A 95 -16.78 -12.97 8.19
CA ARG A 95 -16.66 -11.51 8.36
C ARG A 95 -16.11 -11.16 9.74
N ASP A 96 -16.61 -11.82 10.79
CA ASP A 96 -16.12 -11.63 12.16
C ASP A 96 -14.64 -12.03 12.30
N LEU A 97 -14.23 -13.11 11.61
CA LEU A 97 -12.82 -13.53 11.51
C LEU A 97 -11.95 -12.42 10.94
N ALA A 98 -12.46 -11.69 9.95
CA ALA A 98 -11.72 -10.64 9.28
C ALA A 98 -11.60 -9.35 10.12
N ASP A 99 -12.52 -9.13 11.07
CA ASP A 99 -12.45 -8.05 12.06
C ASP A 99 -11.37 -8.24 13.15
N ARG A 100 -10.73 -9.41 13.20
CA ARG A 100 -9.64 -9.68 14.14
C ARG A 100 -8.46 -8.73 13.92
N PRO A 101 -7.82 -8.21 14.98
CA PRO A 101 -6.74 -7.24 14.85
C PRO A 101 -5.60 -7.70 13.94
N GLU A 102 -5.20 -8.97 14.04
CA GLU A 102 -4.06 -9.50 13.28
C GLU A 102 -4.39 -9.60 11.77
N ILE A 103 -5.61 -10.05 11.44
CA ILE A 103 -6.09 -10.16 10.06
C ILE A 103 -6.38 -8.78 9.48
N LYS A 104 -7.03 -7.90 10.24
CA LYS A 104 -7.34 -6.54 9.84
C LYS A 104 -6.09 -5.74 9.51
N VAL A 105 -5.09 -5.75 10.39
CA VAL A 105 -3.80 -5.07 10.16
C VAL A 105 -3.11 -5.61 8.90
N TRP A 106 -3.16 -6.93 8.68
CA TRP A 106 -2.59 -7.53 7.49
C TRP A 106 -3.36 -7.13 6.22
N LEU A 107 -4.69 -7.16 6.23
CA LEU A 107 -5.55 -6.80 5.09
C LEU A 107 -5.41 -5.32 4.73
N ASP A 108 -5.40 -4.42 5.72
CA ASP A 108 -5.18 -2.99 5.49
C ASP A 108 -3.83 -2.72 4.82
N SER A 109 -2.81 -3.51 5.17
CA SER A 109 -1.43 -3.33 4.67
C SER A 109 -1.17 -4.00 3.32
N ASN A 110 -1.81 -5.13 3.02
CA ASN A 110 -1.47 -5.98 1.86
C ASN A 110 -2.61 -6.09 0.83
N ALA A 111 -3.87 -5.93 1.25
CA ALA A 111 -5.05 -6.11 0.41
C ALA A 111 -6.18 -5.11 0.75
N PRO A 112 -5.97 -3.79 0.62
CA PRO A 112 -6.94 -2.78 1.06
C PRO A 112 -8.30 -2.88 0.34
N GLY A 113 -8.32 -3.36 -0.90
CA GLY A 113 -9.57 -3.63 -1.62
C GLY A 113 -10.42 -4.75 -0.98
N ALA A 114 -9.77 -5.75 -0.38
CA ALA A 114 -10.46 -6.82 0.37
C ALA A 114 -10.99 -6.30 1.71
N ALA A 115 -10.20 -5.49 2.42
CA ALA A 115 -10.63 -4.83 3.66
C ALA A 115 -11.87 -3.94 3.44
N GLN A 116 -11.92 -3.23 2.31
CA GLN A 116 -13.07 -2.42 1.92
C GLN A 116 -14.32 -3.26 1.61
N GLU A 117 -14.17 -4.37 0.88
CA GLU A 117 -15.27 -5.29 0.56
C GLU A 117 -15.87 -5.94 1.82
N LEU A 118 -15.02 -6.23 2.81
CA LEU A 118 -15.40 -6.81 4.08
C LEU A 118 -16.00 -5.78 5.07
N GLY A 119 -16.01 -4.49 4.72
CA GLY A 119 -16.49 -3.42 5.61
C GLY A 119 -15.61 -3.18 6.84
N LEU A 120 -14.39 -3.70 6.84
CA LEU A 120 -13.42 -3.62 7.93
C LEU A 120 -12.65 -2.30 7.92
N GLY A 121 -12.59 -1.67 6.75
CA GLY A 121 -12.20 -0.28 6.65
C GLY A 121 -13.23 0.57 7.38
N GLN A 122 -12.77 1.50 8.24
CA GLN A 122 -13.54 2.72 8.44
C GLN A 122 -14.02 3.17 7.06
N ALA A 123 -15.25 3.64 6.96
CA ALA A 123 -15.68 4.41 5.82
C ALA A 123 -14.75 5.63 5.70
N LEU A 124 -13.58 5.42 5.09
CA LEU A 124 -13.04 6.32 4.13
C LEU A 124 -14.11 6.28 3.01
N VAL A 125 -15.22 7.00 3.24
CA VAL A 125 -15.54 8.11 2.33
C VAL A 125 -14.17 8.58 1.94
N THR A 126 -13.69 8.27 0.74
CA THR A 126 -12.49 8.91 0.25
C THR A 126 -12.77 10.36 0.57
N PRO A 127 -12.11 11.01 1.57
CA PRO A 127 -11.87 12.39 1.29
C PRO A 127 -11.10 12.20 -0.01
N LEU A 128 -11.55 12.82 -1.10
CA LEU A 128 -10.54 13.49 -1.90
C LEU A 128 -9.62 14.07 -0.84
N VAL A 129 -8.46 13.44 -0.55
CA VAL A 129 -7.51 13.94 0.45
C VAL A 129 -7.49 15.38 0.07
N GLU A 130 -8.09 16.26 0.89
CA GLU A 130 -8.24 17.62 0.45
C GLU A 130 -6.81 18.03 0.29
N SER A 131 -6.37 18.13 -0.97
CA SER A 131 -4.97 18.24 -1.30
C SER A 131 -4.51 19.37 -0.42
N GLY A 132 -3.66 19.06 0.57
CA GLY A 132 -3.24 20.05 1.55
C GLY A 132 -2.77 21.28 0.77
N PRO A 133 -2.80 22.49 1.35
CA PRO A 133 -2.39 23.70 0.63
C PRO A 133 -1.05 23.51 -0.11
N ALA A 134 -0.12 22.74 0.45
CA ALA A 134 1.12 22.32 -0.19
C ALA A 134 0.92 21.43 -1.44
N SER A 135 0.08 20.39 -1.39
CA SER A 135 -0.21 19.52 -2.54
C SER A 135 -0.88 20.28 -3.69
N LYS A 136 -1.80 21.21 -3.40
CA LYS A 136 -2.40 22.08 -4.43
C LYS A 136 -1.38 23.05 -5.01
N ALA A 137 -0.52 23.63 -4.16
CA ALA A 137 0.57 24.50 -4.61
C ALA A 137 1.56 23.76 -5.53
N THR A 138 1.86 22.50 -5.26
CA THR A 138 2.74 21.68 -6.11
C THR A 138 2.09 21.28 -7.42
N GLU A 139 0.82 20.91 -7.40
CA GLU A 139 0.05 20.67 -8.64
C GLU A 139 0.02 21.92 -9.51
N GLN A 140 -0.27 23.08 -8.92
CA GLN A 140 -0.28 24.35 -9.64
C GLN A 140 1.12 24.70 -10.16
N ALA A 141 2.18 24.55 -9.36
CA ALA A 141 3.54 24.81 -9.80
C ALA A 141 3.97 23.90 -10.97
N LEU A 142 3.55 22.64 -10.97
CA LEU A 142 3.80 21.69 -12.07
C LEU A 142 2.99 22.02 -13.33
N VAL A 143 1.78 22.56 -13.20
CA VAL A 143 0.98 23.07 -14.34
C VAL A 143 1.59 24.35 -14.89
N ASP A 144 1.97 25.27 -14.01
CA ASP A 144 2.58 26.54 -14.36
C ASP A 144 3.95 26.35 -15.00
N ALA A 145 4.67 25.27 -14.68
CA ALA A 145 6.00 24.97 -15.22
C ALA A 145 6.07 25.07 -16.76
N LEU A 146 5.01 24.68 -17.46
CA LEU A 146 4.93 24.82 -18.92
C LEU A 146 4.92 26.30 -19.37
N GLN A 147 4.27 27.18 -18.61
CA GLN A 147 4.23 28.62 -18.90
C GLN A 147 5.60 29.30 -18.70
N TRP A 148 6.41 28.81 -17.76
CA TRP A 148 7.79 29.32 -17.56
C TRP A 148 8.70 28.93 -18.72
N LEU A 149 8.52 27.72 -19.24
CA LEU A 149 9.26 27.22 -20.39
C LEU A 149 8.87 27.99 -21.66
N ASP A 150 7.57 28.22 -21.87
CA ASP A 150 7.06 29.05 -22.98
C ASP A 150 7.54 30.50 -22.88
N ALA A 151 7.81 31.01 -21.67
CA ALA A 151 8.36 32.34 -21.43
C ALA A 151 9.90 32.41 -21.57
N GLY A 152 10.58 31.28 -21.82
CA GLY A 152 12.03 31.22 -21.98
C GLY A 152 12.83 31.30 -20.66
N GLU A 153 12.23 30.92 -19.53
CA GLU A 153 12.82 31.01 -18.18
C GLU A 153 13.07 29.61 -17.55
N PRO A 154 13.98 28.79 -18.11
CA PRO A 154 14.19 27.41 -17.67
C PRO A 154 14.74 27.31 -16.24
N VAL A 155 15.61 28.24 -15.83
CA VAL A 155 16.16 28.28 -14.46
C VAL A 155 15.05 28.61 -13.45
N GLY A 156 14.22 29.61 -13.75
CA GLY A 156 13.08 29.98 -12.91
C GLY A 156 12.05 28.86 -12.79
N CYS A 157 11.82 28.11 -13.88
CA CYS A 157 11.00 26.90 -13.86
C CYS A 157 11.53 25.88 -12.84
N ILE A 158 12.84 25.55 -12.90
CA ILE A 158 13.48 24.58 -12.00
C ILE A 158 13.38 25.02 -10.53
N HIS A 159 13.57 26.30 -10.22
CA HIS A 159 13.41 26.82 -8.86
C HIS A 159 11.99 26.64 -8.34
N ARG A 160 10.99 26.99 -9.14
CA ARG A 160 9.59 26.87 -8.72
C ARG A 160 9.19 25.42 -8.45
N ILE A 161 9.59 24.48 -9.30
CA ILE A 161 9.29 23.06 -9.06
C ILE A 161 10.08 22.50 -7.87
N HIS A 162 11.29 22.98 -7.62
CA HIS A 162 12.09 22.62 -6.44
C HIS A 162 11.41 23.10 -5.14
N ASP A 163 11.06 24.38 -5.05
CA ASP A 163 10.38 24.95 -3.89
C ASP A 163 9.03 24.28 -3.63
N ALA A 164 8.28 24.03 -4.72
CA ALA A 164 7.01 23.33 -4.65
C ALA A 164 7.15 21.89 -4.15
N LEU A 165 8.15 21.14 -4.62
CA LEU A 165 8.42 19.79 -4.13
C LEU A 165 8.88 19.81 -2.68
N ARG A 166 9.75 20.76 -2.31
CA ARG A 166 10.22 20.93 -0.93
C ARG A 166 9.06 21.19 0.03
N GLY A 167 8.17 22.13 -0.31
CA GLY A 167 6.99 22.44 0.47
C GLY A 167 6.06 21.24 0.64
N TYR A 168 5.86 20.46 -0.43
CA TYR A 168 5.08 19.22 -0.36
C TYR A 168 5.71 18.17 0.55
N LEU A 169 7.01 17.90 0.42
CA LEU A 169 7.68 16.90 1.25
C LEU A 169 7.72 17.31 2.74
N LEU A 170 7.87 18.61 3.03
CA LEU A 170 7.76 19.14 4.40
C LEU A 170 6.39 18.86 5.00
N ASP A 171 5.33 19.14 4.25
CA ASP A 171 3.95 18.89 4.66
C ASP A 171 3.65 17.39 4.85
N VAL A 172 4.21 16.52 3.98
CA VAL A 172 4.13 15.06 4.14
C VAL A 172 4.83 14.60 5.41
N CYS A 173 6.06 15.06 5.66
CA CYS A 173 6.82 14.69 6.85
C CYS A 173 6.14 15.18 8.14
N ALA A 174 5.58 16.40 8.13
CA ALA A 174 4.84 16.96 9.24
C ALA A 174 3.57 16.14 9.55
N ARG A 175 2.79 15.75 8.53
CA ARG A 175 1.60 14.89 8.69
C ARG A 175 1.93 13.50 9.25
N ALA A 176 3.13 13.00 8.96
CA ALA A 176 3.66 11.75 9.50
C ALA A 176 4.36 11.91 10.87
N ASN A 177 4.34 13.12 11.45
CA ASN A 177 5.00 13.44 12.71
C ASN A 177 6.53 13.15 12.71
N LEU A 178 7.16 13.30 11.55
CA LEU A 178 8.61 13.16 11.38
C LEU A 178 9.31 14.46 11.77
N THR A 179 10.47 14.35 12.42
CA THR A 179 11.25 15.53 12.81
C THR A 179 12.08 16.00 11.63
N VAL A 180 11.89 17.26 11.22
CA VAL A 180 12.56 17.86 10.07
C VAL A 180 13.35 19.08 10.50
N ALA A 181 14.59 19.22 10.00
CA ALA A 181 15.38 20.45 10.18
C ALA A 181 14.77 21.62 9.40
N GLY A 182 14.81 22.85 9.94
CA GLY A 182 14.18 24.02 9.31
C GLY A 182 14.73 24.36 7.92
N ASP A 183 16.00 24.05 7.69
CA ASP A 183 16.74 24.24 6.45
C ASP A 183 16.88 22.96 5.61
N ALA A 184 16.12 21.90 5.93
CA ALA A 184 16.21 20.63 5.24
C ALA A 184 16.05 20.78 3.72
N THR A 185 16.99 20.18 3.00
CA THR A 185 17.03 20.09 1.53
C THR A 185 15.99 19.10 1.02
N VAL A 186 15.67 19.16 -0.28
CA VAL A 186 14.76 18.18 -0.90
C VAL A 186 15.32 16.75 -0.78
N THR A 187 16.65 16.61 -0.79
CA THR A 187 17.32 15.30 -0.60
C THR A 187 17.10 14.74 0.80
N GLU A 188 17.30 15.55 1.84
CA GLU A 188 17.11 15.11 3.22
C GLU A 188 15.65 14.75 3.47
N LEU A 189 14.72 15.56 2.97
CA LEU A 189 13.28 15.28 3.03
C LEU A 189 12.91 13.98 2.30
N TYR A 190 13.50 13.76 1.11
CA TYR A 190 13.28 12.54 0.33
C TYR A 190 13.79 11.30 1.08
N TRP A 191 14.99 11.36 1.64
CA TRP A 191 15.54 10.25 2.42
C TRP A 191 14.68 9.96 3.66
N LEU A 192 14.33 11.00 4.42
CA LEU A 192 13.47 10.88 5.58
C LEU A 192 12.13 10.23 5.24
N LEU A 193 11.53 10.62 4.10
CA LEU A 193 10.33 9.98 3.58
C LEU A 193 10.56 8.50 3.28
N THR A 194 11.60 8.16 2.51
CA THR A 194 11.81 6.77 2.07
C THR A 194 12.24 5.81 3.18
N SER A 195 12.93 6.32 4.20
CA SER A 195 13.51 5.52 5.29
C SER A 195 12.59 5.43 6.50
N ASP A 196 11.96 6.54 6.89
CA ASP A 196 11.34 6.67 8.22
C ASP A 196 9.82 6.81 8.14
N HIS A 197 9.25 7.13 6.97
CA HIS A 197 7.80 7.18 6.83
C HIS A 197 7.20 5.76 6.90
N PRO A 198 6.21 5.49 7.78
CA PRO A 198 5.71 4.13 8.04
C PRO A 198 5.29 3.37 6.77
N ILE A 199 4.55 4.04 5.88
CA ILE A 199 4.07 3.46 4.61
C ILE A 199 5.25 3.13 3.66
N PHE A 200 6.24 4.02 3.51
CA PHE A 200 7.35 3.81 2.58
C PHE A 200 8.36 2.80 3.13
N ALA A 201 8.61 2.81 4.44
CA ALA A 201 9.45 1.82 5.11
C ALA A 201 8.84 0.41 5.02
N ALA A 202 7.53 0.27 5.21
CA ALA A 202 6.81 -0.99 4.99
C ALA A 202 6.91 -1.44 3.53
N GLN A 203 6.65 -0.53 2.58
CA GLN A 203 6.69 -0.83 1.15
C GLN A 203 8.07 -1.26 0.66
N THR A 204 9.13 -0.63 1.16
CA THR A 204 10.52 -0.99 0.80
C THR A 204 10.88 -2.39 1.28
N ARG A 205 10.32 -2.83 2.42
CA ARG A 205 10.46 -4.21 2.91
C ARG A 205 9.65 -5.21 2.08
N GLN A 206 8.43 -4.85 1.69
CA GLN A 206 7.55 -5.72 0.89
C GLN A 206 7.97 -5.84 -0.58
N SER A 207 8.55 -4.79 -1.16
CA SER A 207 9.02 -4.77 -2.55
C SER A 207 10.42 -4.16 -2.66
N PRO A 208 11.47 -4.99 -2.54
CA PRO A 208 12.86 -4.54 -2.65
C PRO A 208 13.16 -3.84 -3.98
N GLN A 209 12.49 -4.23 -5.07
CA GLN A 209 12.65 -3.63 -6.39
C GLN A 209 12.16 -2.18 -6.43
N VAL A 210 11.04 -1.88 -5.75
CA VAL A 210 10.53 -0.51 -5.60
C VAL A 210 11.47 0.30 -4.71
N GLY A 211 11.98 -0.30 -3.62
CA GLY A 211 13.02 0.31 -2.79
C GLY A 211 14.27 0.68 -3.58
N HIS A 212 14.73 -0.22 -4.46
CA HIS A 212 15.88 0.04 -5.33
C HIS A 212 15.61 1.15 -6.34
N ALA A 213 14.41 1.20 -6.93
CA ALA A 213 14.01 2.29 -7.83
C ALA A 213 13.95 3.64 -7.12
N LEU A 214 13.46 3.69 -5.87
CA LEU A 214 13.46 4.91 -5.07
C LEU A 214 14.89 5.33 -4.70
N ALA A 215 15.75 4.38 -4.32
CA ALA A 215 17.15 4.66 -4.04
C ALA A 215 17.89 5.22 -5.27
N SER A 216 17.61 4.69 -6.47
CA SER A 216 18.26 5.17 -7.70
C SER A 216 17.84 6.59 -8.11
N LEU A 217 16.65 7.03 -7.71
CA LEU A 217 16.17 8.41 -7.95
C LEU A 217 16.81 9.45 -7.01
N ALA A 218 17.43 9.04 -5.90
CA ALA A 218 17.99 9.96 -4.92
C ALA A 218 19.05 10.91 -5.51
N GLY A 219 19.86 10.43 -6.47
CA GLY A 219 20.84 11.26 -7.17
C GLY A 219 20.18 12.37 -8.00
N ALA A 220 19.10 12.03 -8.72
CA ALA A 220 18.34 12.98 -9.52
C ALA A 220 17.63 14.03 -8.64
N VAL A 221 17.06 13.60 -7.50
CA VAL A 221 16.50 14.51 -6.49
C VAL A 221 17.57 15.47 -5.94
N THR A 222 18.78 14.96 -5.72
CA THR A 222 19.89 15.77 -5.20
C THR A 222 20.34 16.84 -6.17
N ALA A 223 20.34 16.54 -7.47
CA ALA A 223 20.64 17.52 -8.52
C ALA A 223 19.66 18.71 -8.55
N LEU A 224 18.43 18.56 -8.03
CA LEU A 224 17.50 19.69 -7.92
C LEU A 224 17.99 20.76 -6.93
N ASN A 225 18.77 20.39 -5.91
CA ASN A 225 19.30 21.37 -4.94
C ASN A 225 20.39 22.27 -5.52
N THR A 226 21.11 21.82 -6.57
CA THR A 226 22.28 22.52 -7.10
C THR A 226 21.93 23.66 -8.05
N VAL A 227 20.67 23.78 -8.46
CA VAL A 227 20.24 24.86 -9.37
C VAL A 227 20.02 26.19 -8.63
N ARG A 228 20.23 26.26 -7.30
CA ARG A 228 19.94 27.43 -6.44
C ARG A 228 20.66 28.71 -6.89
N HIS A 229 19.92 29.82 -6.92
CA HIS A 229 20.32 31.14 -7.42
C HIS A 229 21.57 31.78 -6.77
N ASP A 230 22.03 31.28 -5.60
CA ASP A 230 23.03 31.96 -4.76
C ASP A 230 24.43 31.31 -4.74
N ALA A 231 24.74 30.37 -5.63
CA ALA A 231 26.14 30.03 -5.82
C ALA A 231 26.82 31.27 -6.41
N PRO A 232 27.77 31.94 -5.70
CA PRO A 232 28.59 32.95 -6.36
C PRO A 232 29.16 32.30 -7.60
N ILE A 233 29.09 32.99 -8.73
CA ILE A 233 29.58 32.54 -10.03
C ILE A 233 31.08 32.28 -9.89
N VAL A 234 31.45 31.08 -9.45
CA VAL A 234 32.85 30.66 -9.27
C VAL A 234 33.31 29.82 -10.46
N ASP A 235 32.38 29.38 -11.32
CA ASP A 235 32.73 28.63 -12.52
C ASP A 235 32.00 29.18 -13.76
N ALA A 236 32.66 30.11 -14.45
CA ALA A 236 32.20 30.73 -15.70
C ALA A 236 32.03 29.73 -16.87
N ASN A 237 32.28 28.43 -16.64
CA ASN A 237 32.15 27.35 -17.63
C ASN A 237 30.88 26.51 -17.50
N GLN A 238 30.05 26.70 -16.47
CA GLN A 238 28.78 25.97 -16.37
C GLN A 238 27.67 26.74 -17.10
N ALA A 239 27.27 26.23 -18.25
CA ALA A 239 26.10 26.75 -18.94
C ALA A 239 24.86 26.58 -18.05
N ALA A 240 24.05 27.63 -17.95
CA ALA A 240 22.76 27.54 -17.28
C ALA A 240 21.91 26.44 -17.95
N PRO A 241 21.11 25.68 -17.19
CA PRO A 241 20.24 24.66 -17.74
C PRO A 241 19.29 25.28 -18.77
N GLY A 242 19.17 24.62 -19.92
CA GLY A 242 18.27 25.01 -20.98
C GLY A 242 16.87 24.46 -20.77
N GLU A 243 16.02 24.66 -21.78
CA GLU A 243 14.63 24.19 -21.77
C GLU A 243 14.52 22.67 -21.60
N ALA A 244 15.39 21.90 -22.28
CA ALA A 244 15.38 20.44 -22.21
C ALA A 244 15.68 19.92 -20.79
N GLU A 245 16.66 20.50 -20.10
CA GLU A 245 17.00 20.16 -18.72
C GLU A 245 15.85 20.54 -17.77
N ALA A 246 15.22 21.70 -17.98
CA ALA A 246 14.10 22.13 -17.15
C ALA A 246 12.86 21.23 -17.33
N VAL A 247 12.57 20.76 -18.55
CA VAL A 247 11.52 19.77 -18.81
C VAL A 247 11.84 18.44 -18.10
N LEU A 248 13.07 17.94 -18.20
CA LEU A 248 13.49 16.72 -17.52
C LEU A 248 13.26 16.81 -16.00
N MET A 249 13.66 17.93 -15.40
CA MET A 249 13.48 18.16 -13.97
C MET A 249 11.99 18.26 -13.59
N ALA A 250 11.17 18.90 -14.41
CA ALA A 250 9.72 18.98 -14.19
C ALA A 250 9.05 17.59 -14.24
N GLU A 251 9.44 16.73 -15.18
CA GLU A 251 8.92 15.36 -15.27
C GLU A 251 9.39 14.48 -14.10
N LEU A 252 10.62 14.65 -13.63
CA LEU A 252 11.12 13.99 -12.44
C LEU A 252 10.28 14.36 -11.22
N VAL A 253 10.09 15.66 -10.97
CA VAL A 253 9.26 16.16 -9.86
C VAL A 253 7.83 15.65 -9.98
N ARG A 254 7.24 15.67 -11.19
CA ARG A 254 5.89 15.17 -11.44
C ARG A 254 5.76 13.67 -11.15
N THR A 255 6.75 12.88 -11.53
CA THR A 255 6.80 11.45 -11.26
C THR A 255 6.83 11.17 -9.76
N LEU A 256 7.71 11.86 -9.03
CA LEU A 256 7.83 11.74 -7.59
C LEU A 256 6.57 12.19 -6.87
N PHE A 257 6.05 13.38 -7.20
CA PHE A 257 4.82 13.92 -6.63
C PHE A 257 3.64 12.95 -6.80
N ASN A 258 3.43 12.43 -8.02
CA ASN A 258 2.35 11.48 -8.29
C ASN A 258 2.53 10.16 -7.54
N TYR A 259 3.76 9.65 -7.44
CA TYR A 259 4.03 8.42 -6.70
C TYR A 259 3.72 8.60 -5.21
N VAL A 260 4.25 9.66 -4.59
CA VAL A 260 4.04 9.94 -3.16
C VAL A 260 2.56 10.18 -2.87
N ARG A 261 1.88 10.99 -3.68
CA ARG A 261 0.45 11.30 -3.52
C ARG A 261 -0.45 10.07 -3.66
N ARG A 262 -0.11 9.11 -4.52
CA ARG A 262 -0.89 7.87 -4.68
C ARG A 262 -0.66 6.86 -3.57
N ARG A 263 0.46 6.99 -2.86
CA ARG A 263 0.84 6.07 -1.78
C ARG A 263 0.34 6.50 -0.41
N LEU A 264 0.06 7.78 -0.23
CA LEU A 264 -0.52 8.37 0.96
C LEU A 264 -2.02 8.55 0.80
#